data_AF-A0A1G8T8U1-F1
#
_entry.id   AF-A0A1G8T8U1-F1
#
_cell.length_a   1.000
_cell.length_b   1.000
_cell.length_c   1.000
_cell.angle_alpha   90.00
_cell.angle_beta   90.00
_cell.angle_gamma   90.00
#
_symmetry.space_group_name_H-M   'P 1'
#
loop_
_entity.id
_entity.type
_entity.pdbx_description
1 polymer ?
#
loop_
_entity_poly.entity_id
_entity_poly.type
_entity_poly.pdbx_seq_one_letter_code
_entity_poly.pdbx_strand_id
1 'polypeptide(L)'
;MTARIVAALDAVLMGDVGGIPVLQAADPAELASCAASMPLVMNHEAVANVLQKFGSGQISAEDAQRWASLVRWGFIAGQSGSEPTGPIDIDWELKYEDEIAEAVGRLDELGDIIDGTIDQDEVSYLVNMLGPK
;
A
#
# COMPACT_ATOMS: atom_id res chain seq x y z
N MET A 1 -6.01 -19.85 9.31
CA MET A 1 -5.05 -18.77 9.03
C MET A 1 -5.45 -18.01 7.77
N THR A 2 -5.75 -18.71 6.67
CA THR A 2 -6.25 -18.17 5.38
C THR A 2 -7.27 -17.03 5.49
N ALA A 3 -8.37 -17.19 6.24
CA ALA A 3 -9.40 -16.14 6.37
C ALA A 3 -8.86 -14.82 6.95
N ARG A 4 -7.83 -14.89 7.80
CA ARG A 4 -7.16 -13.72 8.39
C ARG A 4 -6.26 -13.02 7.36
N ILE A 5 -5.59 -13.77 6.50
CA ILE A 5 -4.75 -13.24 5.42
C ILE A 5 -5.62 -12.54 4.37
N VAL A 6 -6.70 -13.18 3.94
CA VAL A 6 -7.67 -12.59 2.99
C VAL A 6 -8.24 -11.28 3.55
N ALA A 7 -8.70 -11.28 4.81
CA ALA A 7 -9.19 -10.06 5.44
C ALA A 7 -8.12 -8.96 5.55
N ALA A 8 -6.85 -9.32 5.71
CA ALA A 8 -5.75 -8.38 5.74
C ALA A 8 -5.40 -7.83 4.35
N LEU A 9 -5.49 -8.65 3.30
CA LEU A 9 -5.37 -8.19 1.90
C LEU A 9 -6.48 -7.21 1.57
N ASP A 10 -7.73 -7.56 1.86
CA ASP A 10 -8.89 -6.67 1.70
C ASP A 10 -8.69 -5.33 2.45
N ALA A 11 -8.23 -5.38 3.70
CA ALA A 11 -7.95 -4.19 4.49
C ALA A 11 -6.90 -3.29 3.81
N VAL A 12 -5.77 -3.86 3.36
CA VAL A 12 -4.72 -3.12 2.65
C VAL A 12 -5.25 -2.48 1.35
N LEU A 13 -6.06 -3.22 0.58
CA LEU A 13 -6.71 -2.73 -0.64
C LEU A 13 -7.76 -1.63 -0.37
N MET A 14 -8.24 -1.48 0.86
CA MET A 14 -9.11 -0.39 1.31
C MET A 14 -8.33 0.76 1.97
N GLY A 15 -7.00 0.75 1.93
CA GLY A 15 -6.15 1.76 2.53
C GLY A 15 -6.04 1.65 4.06
N ASP A 16 -6.21 0.45 4.61
CA ASP A 16 -5.94 0.15 6.01
C ASP A 16 -4.56 -0.53 6.17
N VAL A 17 -3.59 0.27 6.64
CA VAL A 17 -2.22 -0.20 6.93
C VAL A 17 -2.17 -1.21 8.09
N GLY A 18 -3.24 -1.32 8.89
CA GLY A 18 -3.35 -2.30 9.98
C GLY A 18 -3.31 -3.76 9.51
N GLY A 19 -3.53 -4.02 8.22
CA GLY A 19 -3.36 -5.35 7.61
C GLY A 19 -1.90 -5.77 7.46
N ILE A 20 -0.96 -4.82 7.36
CA ILE A 20 0.46 -5.10 7.04
C ILE A 20 1.11 -6.06 8.04
N PRO A 21 0.99 -5.89 9.38
CA PRO A 21 1.60 -6.83 10.32
C PRO A 21 1.07 -8.26 10.19
N VAL A 22 -0.19 -8.44 9.74
CA VAL A 22 -0.76 -9.76 9.51
C VAL A 22 -0.14 -10.40 8.27
N LEU A 23 0.02 -9.62 7.18
CA LEU A 23 0.64 -10.10 5.95
C LEU A 23 2.13 -10.42 6.17
N GLN A 24 2.85 -9.59 6.94
CA GLN A 24 4.24 -9.83 7.31
C GLN A 24 4.42 -11.12 8.12
N ALA A 25 3.48 -11.41 9.03
CA ALA A 25 3.55 -12.61 9.87
C ALA A 25 3.02 -13.89 9.18
N ALA A 26 2.45 -13.77 7.98
CA ALA A 26 1.91 -14.90 7.25
C ALA A 26 3.01 -15.81 6.71
N ASP A 27 2.71 -17.10 6.60
CA ASP A 27 3.56 -17.99 5.82
C ASP A 27 3.54 -17.54 4.35
N PRO A 28 4.69 -17.40 3.69
CA PRO A 28 4.75 -16.92 2.31
C PRO A 28 3.89 -17.73 1.33
N ALA A 29 3.83 -19.06 1.47
CA ALA A 29 3.06 -19.91 0.56
C ALA A 29 1.55 -19.78 0.79
N GLU A 30 1.13 -19.60 2.05
CA GLU A 30 -0.26 -19.28 2.37
C GLU A 30 -0.66 -17.91 1.82
N LEU A 31 0.21 -16.89 1.94
CA LEU A 31 -0.03 -15.55 1.42
C LEU A 31 -0.18 -15.55 -0.11
N ALA A 32 0.75 -16.19 -0.82
CA ALA A 32 0.68 -16.32 -2.28
C ALA A 32 -0.60 -17.05 -2.74
N SER A 33 -1.00 -18.11 -2.02
CA SER A 33 -2.24 -18.85 -2.29
C SER A 33 -3.48 -17.97 -2.08
N CYS A 34 -3.51 -17.15 -1.02
CA CYS A 34 -4.61 -16.22 -0.77
C CYS A 34 -4.67 -15.12 -1.84
N ALA A 35 -3.52 -14.52 -2.18
CA ALA A 35 -3.41 -13.50 -3.21
C ALA A 35 -3.92 -14.01 -4.57
N ALA A 36 -3.53 -15.23 -4.97
CA ALA A 36 -3.99 -15.84 -6.22
C ALA A 36 -5.48 -16.22 -6.23
N SER A 37 -6.16 -16.22 -5.07
CA SER A 37 -7.56 -16.63 -4.93
C SER A 37 -8.58 -15.50 -5.10
N MET A 38 -8.12 -14.26 -5.23
CA MET A 38 -8.97 -13.07 -5.32
C MET A 38 -8.36 -12.02 -6.26
N PRO A 39 -9.18 -11.17 -6.90
CA PRO A 39 -8.66 -10.01 -7.62
C PRO A 39 -8.06 -9.02 -6.62
N LEU A 40 -6.82 -8.63 -6.83
CA LEU A 40 -6.15 -7.59 -6.06
C LEU A 40 -6.06 -6.34 -6.93
N VAL A 41 -6.95 -5.38 -6.68
CA VAL A 41 -7.00 -4.13 -7.43
C VAL A 41 -6.93 -2.97 -6.45
N MET A 42 -5.89 -2.14 -6.56
CA MET A 42 -5.78 -0.89 -5.82
C MET A 42 -6.61 0.19 -6.50
N ASN A 43 -7.51 0.83 -5.75
CA ASN A 43 -8.34 1.91 -6.25
C ASN A 43 -7.88 3.27 -5.70
N HIS A 44 -8.30 4.34 -6.37
CA HIS A 44 -7.92 5.71 -5.97
C HIS A 44 -8.40 6.09 -4.56
N GLU A 45 -9.57 5.61 -4.13
CA GLU A 45 -10.15 5.90 -2.81
C GLU A 45 -9.27 5.36 -1.67
N ALA A 46 -8.71 4.17 -1.85
CA ALA A 46 -7.81 3.54 -0.88
C ALA A 46 -6.49 4.32 -0.76
N VAL A 47 -5.92 4.77 -1.87
CA VAL A 47 -4.71 5.62 -1.86
C VAL A 47 -5.00 6.95 -1.15
N ALA A 48 -6.13 7.58 -1.47
CA ALA A 48 -6.55 8.83 -0.82
C ALA A 48 -6.76 8.63 0.69
N ASN A 49 -7.33 7.50 1.11
CA ASN A 49 -7.50 7.16 2.52
C ASN A 49 -6.16 7.07 3.27
N VAL A 50 -5.15 6.43 2.67
CA VAL A 50 -3.79 6.35 3.26
C VAL A 50 -3.16 7.75 3.38
N LEU A 51 -3.23 8.55 2.33
CA LEU A 51 -2.72 9.93 2.35
C LEU A 51 -3.41 10.78 3.43
N GLN A 52 -4.73 10.68 3.59
CA GLN A 52 -5.47 11.40 4.62
C GLN A 52 -5.10 10.95 6.04
N LYS A 53 -4.95 9.65 6.26
CA LYS A 53 -4.47 9.11 7.55
C LYS A 53 -3.05 9.57 7.86
N PHE A 54 -2.18 9.59 6.86
CA PHE A 54 -0.81 10.07 7.01
C PHE A 54 -0.78 11.58 7.32
N GLY A 55 -1.48 12.40 6.53
CA GLY A 55 -1.56 13.85 6.73
C GLY A 55 -2.17 14.24 8.08
N SER A 56 -3.15 13.48 8.57
CA SER A 56 -3.73 13.70 9.91
C SER A 56 -2.90 13.14 11.07
N GLY A 57 -1.77 12.49 10.80
CA GLY A 57 -0.90 11.87 11.80
C GLY A 57 -1.47 10.61 12.45
N GLN A 58 -2.49 9.99 11.85
CA GLN A 58 -3.07 8.72 12.34
C GLN A 58 -2.18 7.52 12.07
N ILE A 59 -1.34 7.60 11.03
CA ILE A 59 -0.33 6.59 10.69
C ILE A 59 1.03 7.25 10.55
N SER A 60 2.09 6.50 10.83
CA SER A 60 3.46 7.01 10.71
C SER A 60 3.94 7.04 9.25
N ALA A 61 5.01 7.78 8.98
CA ALA A 61 5.69 7.74 7.67
C ALA A 61 6.17 6.33 7.32
N GLU A 62 6.64 5.57 8.32
CA GLU A 62 7.09 4.18 8.14
C GLU A 62 5.93 3.25 7.76
N ASP A 63 4.76 3.41 8.37
CA ASP A 63 3.58 2.60 8.02
C ASP A 63 3.09 2.91 6.60
N ALA A 64 3.08 4.20 6.23
CA ALA A 64 2.69 4.64 4.90
C ALA A 64 3.68 4.15 3.83
N GLN A 65 4.98 4.20 4.11
CA GLN A 65 6.03 3.70 3.23
C GLN A 65 5.93 2.18 3.01
N ARG A 66 5.77 1.40 4.07
CA ARG A 66 5.60 -0.06 3.97
C ARG A 66 4.35 -0.44 3.17
N TRP A 67 3.27 0.30 3.34
CA TRP A 67 2.06 0.13 2.54
C TRP A 67 2.35 0.39 1.06
N ALA A 68 3.01 1.51 0.76
CA ALA A 68 3.34 1.88 -0.62
C ALA A 68 4.29 0.87 -1.27
N SER A 69 5.31 0.39 -0.56
CA SER A 69 6.20 -0.66 -1.07
C SER A 69 5.45 -1.95 -1.40
N LEU A 70 4.49 -2.36 -0.56
CA LEU A 70 3.66 -3.53 -0.82
C LEU A 70 2.83 -3.36 -2.07
N VAL A 71 2.18 -2.21 -2.22
CA VAL A 71 1.31 -1.92 -3.37
C VAL A 71 2.10 -1.80 -4.67
N ARG A 72 3.29 -1.20 -4.61
CA ARG A 72 4.12 -0.93 -5.78
C ARG A 72 4.93 -2.15 -6.24
N TRP A 73 5.46 -2.89 -5.29
CA TRP A 73 6.44 -3.95 -5.57
C TRP A 73 5.91 -5.34 -5.26
N GLY A 74 4.76 -5.47 -4.60
CA GLY A 74 4.27 -6.75 -4.10
C GLY A 74 5.06 -7.27 -2.88
N PHE A 75 5.88 -6.41 -2.27
CA PHE A 75 6.77 -6.77 -1.14
C PHE A 75 6.65 -5.77 0.01
N ILE A 76 6.74 -6.27 1.23
CA ILE A 76 6.74 -5.42 2.42
C ILE A 76 8.20 -5.06 2.76
N ALA A 77 8.53 -3.76 2.73
CA ALA A 77 9.86 -3.27 3.05
C ALA A 77 10.31 -3.68 4.46
N GLY A 78 11.60 -4.03 4.60
CA GLY A 78 12.22 -4.39 5.88
C GLY A 78 12.06 -5.85 6.32
N GLN A 79 11.45 -6.72 5.52
CA GLN A 79 11.32 -8.15 5.83
C GLN A 79 12.44 -8.98 5.17
N SER A 80 13.43 -9.41 5.97
CA SER A 80 14.45 -10.36 5.50
C SER A 80 13.81 -11.71 5.16
N GLY A 81 13.97 -12.19 3.93
CA GLY A 81 13.50 -13.52 3.51
C GLY A 81 12.11 -13.57 2.87
N SER A 82 11.58 -12.43 2.36
CA SER A 82 10.39 -12.38 1.50
C SER A 82 10.62 -12.94 0.08
N GLU A 83 11.86 -13.30 -0.26
CA GLU A 83 12.28 -13.80 -1.58
C GLU A 83 11.64 -15.14 -2.06
N PRO A 84 11.27 -16.13 -1.21
CA PRO A 84 10.89 -17.46 -1.71
C PRO A 84 9.60 -17.53 -2.54
N THR A 85 8.67 -16.57 -2.40
CA THR A 85 7.33 -16.64 -3.03
C THR A 85 7.07 -15.61 -4.11
N GLY A 86 8.04 -14.74 -4.39
CA GLY A 86 7.88 -13.67 -5.37
C GLY A 86 6.92 -12.56 -4.91
N PRO A 87 6.80 -11.49 -5.71
CA PRO A 87 5.93 -10.37 -5.40
C PRO A 87 4.45 -10.77 -5.49
N ILE A 88 3.62 -10.18 -4.63
CA ILE A 88 2.16 -10.19 -4.82
C ILE A 88 1.82 -9.26 -5.98
N ASP A 89 1.09 -9.77 -6.97
CA ASP A 89 0.61 -8.98 -8.09
C ASP A 89 -0.64 -8.18 -7.69
N ILE A 90 -0.58 -6.86 -7.79
CA ILE A 90 -1.67 -5.95 -7.44
C ILE A 90 -1.89 -5.03 -8.64
N ASP A 91 -3.01 -5.23 -9.33
CA ASP A 91 -3.43 -4.37 -10.43
C ASP A 91 -3.86 -2.99 -9.90
N TRP A 92 -3.79 -1.97 -10.74
CA TRP A 92 -4.26 -0.62 -10.42
C TRP A 92 -5.51 -0.27 -11.22
N GLU A 93 -6.39 0.53 -10.62
CA GLU A 93 -7.58 1.03 -11.30
C GLU A 93 -7.21 1.86 -12.53
N LEU A 94 -7.49 1.33 -13.73
CA LEU A 94 -7.08 1.94 -15.01
C LEU A 94 -7.53 3.40 -15.21
N LYS A 95 -8.64 3.84 -14.60
CA LYS A 95 -9.11 5.24 -14.71
C LYS A 95 -8.18 6.23 -14.01
N TYR A 96 -7.45 5.77 -12.99
CA TYR A 96 -6.58 6.57 -12.13
C TYR A 96 -5.18 6.00 -12.02
N GLU A 97 -4.75 5.17 -12.99
CA GLU A 97 -3.48 4.44 -12.92
C GLU A 97 -2.30 5.40 -12.72
N ASP A 98 -2.24 6.49 -13.49
CA ASP A 98 -1.19 7.51 -13.41
C ASP A 98 -1.20 8.22 -12.03
N GLU A 99 -2.38 8.61 -11.55
CA GLU A 99 -2.52 9.30 -10.26
C GLU A 99 -2.18 8.38 -9.07
N ILE A 100 -2.57 7.10 -9.16
CA ILE A 100 -2.21 6.07 -8.18
C ILE A 100 -0.69 5.88 -8.20
N ALA A 101 -0.08 5.77 -9.39
CA ALA A 101 1.35 5.59 -9.56
C ALA A 101 2.15 6.71 -8.89
N GLU A 102 1.75 7.96 -9.13
CA GLU A 102 2.40 9.15 -8.57
C GLU A 102 2.28 9.16 -7.05
N ALA A 103 1.07 9.00 -6.51
CA ALA A 103 0.84 9.04 -5.07
C ALA A 103 1.54 7.89 -4.32
N VAL A 104 1.46 6.66 -4.85
CA VAL A 104 2.14 5.50 -4.26
C VAL A 104 3.66 5.68 -4.36
N GLY A 105 4.17 6.19 -5.49
CA GLY A 105 5.59 6.49 -5.66
C GLY A 105 6.13 7.46 -4.61
N ARG A 106 5.41 8.55 -4.34
CA ARG A 106 5.79 9.52 -3.32
C ARG A 106 5.75 8.94 -1.90
N LEU A 107 4.74 8.13 -1.58
CA LEU A 107 4.67 7.45 -0.28
C LEU A 107 5.82 6.44 -0.09
N ASP A 108 6.23 5.75 -1.16
CA ASP A 108 7.34 4.77 -1.13
C ASP A 108 8.70 5.42 -0.88
N GLU A 109 8.84 6.72 -1.21
CA GLU A 109 10.05 7.52 -0.99
C GLU A 109 10.19 8.05 0.44
N LEU A 110 9.13 7.97 1.27
CA LEU A 110 9.17 8.44 2.66
C LEU A 110 10.34 7.81 3.44
N GLY A 111 11.14 8.66 4.10
CA GLY A 111 12.35 8.24 4.80
C GLY A 111 13.63 8.19 3.95
N ASP A 112 13.55 8.47 2.64
CA ASP A 112 14.74 8.82 1.83
C ASP A 112 15.38 10.13 2.34
N ILE A 113 16.69 10.21 2.22
CA ILE A 113 17.53 11.36 2.60
C ILE A 113 17.26 12.58 1.70
N ILE A 114 16.88 12.37 0.44
CA ILE A 114 16.73 13.45 -0.55
C ILE A 114 15.28 13.96 -0.59
N ASP A 115 14.32 13.08 -0.88
CA ASP A 115 12.92 13.44 -1.13
C ASP A 115 11.93 12.74 -0.16
N GLY A 116 12.43 12.24 0.97
CA GLY A 116 11.67 11.37 1.88
C GLY A 116 10.74 12.06 2.86
N THR A 117 10.24 13.25 2.52
CA THR A 117 9.20 13.95 3.28
C THR A 117 8.08 14.36 2.35
N ILE A 118 6.86 14.27 2.86
CA ILE A 118 5.65 14.80 2.24
C ILE A 118 5.02 15.74 3.27
N ASP A 119 4.82 17.01 2.90
CA ASP A 119 4.17 17.99 3.75
C ASP A 119 2.64 18.03 3.55
N GLN A 120 1.95 18.92 4.28
CA GLN A 120 0.49 19.01 4.22
C GLN A 120 -0.03 19.54 2.87
N ASP A 121 0.74 20.39 2.20
CA ASP A 121 0.35 20.94 0.91
C ASP A 121 0.47 19.85 -0.16
N GLU A 122 1.53 19.04 -0.09
CA GLU A 122 1.70 17.88 -0.96
C GLU A 122 0.65 16.80 -0.70
N VAL A 123 0.32 16.47 0.57
CA VAL A 123 -0.80 15.56 0.88
C VAL A 123 -2.10 16.08 0.26
N SER A 124 -2.40 17.38 0.41
CA SER A 124 -3.61 17.98 -0.14
C SER A 124 -3.64 17.92 -1.66
N TYR A 125 -2.51 18.17 -2.32
CA TYR A 125 -2.35 18.03 -3.76
C TYR A 125 -2.63 16.60 -4.22
N LEU A 126 -1.97 15.60 -3.62
CA LEU A 126 -2.12 14.19 -3.98
C LEU A 126 -3.54 13.67 -3.75
N VAL A 127 -4.18 14.06 -2.65
CA VAL A 127 -5.59 13.70 -2.38
C VAL A 127 -6.54 14.33 -3.41
N ASN A 128 -6.32 15.58 -3.80
CA ASN A 128 -7.17 16.25 -4.81
C ASN A 128 -7.00 15.63 -6.20
N MET A 129 -5.77 15.22 -6.55
CA MET A 129 -5.48 14.52 -7.80
C MET A 129 -6.25 13.19 -7.90
N LEU A 130 -6.42 12.49 -6.78
CA LEU A 130 -7.19 11.24 -6.69
C LEU A 130 -8.71 11.48 -6.58
N GLY A 131 -9.19 12.73 -6.58
CA GLY A 131 -10.62 13.03 -6.48
C GLY A 131 -11.44 12.51 -7.68
N PRO A 132 -12.77 12.32 -7.51
CA PRO A 132 -13.63 11.86 -8.59
C PRO A 132 -13.56 12.82 -9.79
N LYS A 133 -13.17 12.28 -10.95
CA LYS A 133 -13.25 12.92 -12.27
C LYS A 133 -14.66 12.88 -12.83
#